data_AF-A0AAW7M9J6-F1
#
_entry.id   AF-A0AAW7M9J6-F1
#
_cell.length_a   1.000
_cell.length_b   1.000
_cell.length_c   1.000
_cell.angle_alpha   90.00
_cell.angle_beta   90.00
_cell.angle_gamma   90.00
#
_symmetry.space_group_name_H-M   'P 1'
#
loop_
_entity.id
_entity.type
_entity.pdbx_description
1 polymer ?
#
loop_
_entity_poly.entity_id
_entity_poly.type
_entity_poly.pdbx_seq_one_letter_code
_entity_poly.pdbx_strand_id
1 'polypeptide(L)'
;MRFYKSKRWRDVRAQVLKRDNYECQACKAQGKVTTIDQSKHKSLDVDHIQELQARPDLAYDMSNLVTLCVSCHNKKHRRYQNKFSKKNEKWKDEKW
;
A
#
# COMPACT_ATOMS: atom_id res chain seq x y z
N MET A 1 1.07 -18.42 -7.72
CA MET A 1 1.29 -17.06 -8.26
C MET A 1 2.76 -16.81 -8.60
N ARG A 2 3.14 -16.70 -9.89
CA ARG A 2 4.53 -16.42 -10.35
C ARG A 2 4.80 -14.94 -10.70
N PHE A 3 3.76 -14.09 -10.72
CA PHE A 3 3.85 -12.70 -11.17
C PHE A 3 4.88 -11.86 -10.38
N TYR A 4 4.76 -11.81 -9.06
CA TYR A 4 5.65 -11.03 -8.19
C TYR A 4 7.09 -11.56 -8.12
N LYS A 5 7.32 -12.80 -8.54
CA LYS A 5 8.67 -13.41 -8.63
C LYS A 5 9.29 -13.27 -10.01
N SER A 6 8.53 -12.82 -11.01
CA SER A 6 9.02 -12.66 -12.38
C SER A 6 10.13 -11.62 -12.46
N LYS A 7 11.11 -11.85 -13.36
CA LYS A 7 12.17 -10.87 -13.64
C LYS A 7 11.58 -9.54 -14.12
N ARG A 8 10.60 -9.62 -15.03
CA ARG A 8 9.86 -8.46 -15.56
C ARG A 8 9.27 -7.59 -14.46
N TRP A 9 8.63 -8.17 -13.44
CA TRP A 9 8.11 -7.41 -12.31
C TRP A 9 9.21 -6.74 -11.48
N ARG A 10 10.33 -7.45 -11.22
CA ARG A 10 11.47 -6.87 -10.50
C ARG A 10 12.07 -5.68 -11.24
N ASP A 11 12.20 -5.78 -12.56
CA ASP A 11 12.75 -4.71 -13.40
C ASP A 11 11.82 -3.49 -13.42
N VAL A 12 10.51 -3.70 -13.64
CA VAL A 12 9.50 -2.62 -13.60
C VAL A 12 9.44 -1.98 -12.22
N ARG A 13 9.46 -2.78 -11.15
CA ARG A 13 9.48 -2.27 -9.77
C ARG A 13 10.69 -1.38 -9.51
N ALA A 14 11.88 -1.79 -9.98
CA ALA A 14 13.08 -0.98 -9.84
C ALA A 14 12.98 0.35 -10.63
N GLN A 15 12.40 0.31 -11.84
CA GLN A 15 12.17 1.52 -12.65
C GLN A 15 11.20 2.49 -11.98
N VAL A 16 10.08 1.99 -11.43
CA VAL A 16 9.09 2.81 -10.72
C VAL A 16 9.70 3.44 -9.47
N LEU A 17 10.45 2.67 -8.68
CA LEU A 17 11.15 3.20 -7.51
C LEU A 17 12.17 4.29 -7.89
N LYS A 18 12.91 4.09 -8.98
CA LYS A 18 13.88 5.07 -9.48
C LYS A 18 13.19 6.34 -10.00
N ARG A 19 12.08 6.20 -10.74
CA ARG A 19 11.25 7.32 -11.21
C ARG A 19 10.75 8.16 -10.04
N ASP A 20 10.32 7.50 -8.97
CA ASP A 20 9.76 8.13 -7.78
C ASP A 20 10.84 8.59 -6.79
N ASN A 21 12.13 8.59 -7.18
CA ASN A 21 13.28 8.93 -6.35
C ASN A 21 13.35 8.16 -5.01
N TYR A 22 12.80 6.94 -4.97
CA TYR A 22 12.63 6.17 -3.74
C TYR A 22 11.87 6.94 -2.66
N GLU A 23 10.82 7.67 -3.06
CA GLU A 23 9.93 8.41 -2.17
C GLU A 23 8.49 7.89 -2.27
N CYS A 24 7.81 7.84 -1.13
CA CYS A 24 6.38 7.57 -1.09
C CYS A 24 5.59 8.74 -1.72
N GLN A 25 4.90 8.47 -2.84
CA GLN A 25 4.12 9.49 -3.55
C GLN A 25 2.92 9.98 -2.73
N ALA A 26 2.28 9.10 -1.94
CA ALA A 26 1.16 9.48 -1.08
C ALA A 26 1.59 10.36 0.10
N CYS A 27 2.78 10.14 0.66
CA CYS A 27 3.35 11.04 1.67
C CYS A 27 3.70 12.39 1.04
N LYS A 28 4.31 12.37 -0.15
CA LYS A 28 4.71 13.58 -0.88
C LYS A 28 3.53 14.49 -1.17
N ALA A 29 2.40 13.92 -1.57
CA ALA A 29 1.14 14.65 -1.77
C ALA A 29 0.60 15.30 -0.47
N GLN A 30 0.97 14.78 0.71
CA GLN A 30 0.63 15.34 2.02
C GLN A 30 1.71 16.29 2.57
N GLY A 31 2.72 16.64 1.77
CA GLY A 31 3.86 17.46 2.22
C GLY A 31 4.84 16.72 3.13
N LYS A 32 4.81 15.38 3.17
CA LYS A 32 5.71 14.54 3.97
C LYS A 32 6.69 13.80 3.06
N VAL A 33 7.96 13.75 3.44
CA VAL A 33 8.96 12.94 2.74
C VAL A 33 9.13 11.63 3.48
N THR A 34 8.96 10.51 2.79
CA THR A 34 9.20 9.16 3.34
C THR A 34 10.00 8.36 2.34
N THR A 35 11.23 8.03 2.71
CA THR A 35 12.22 7.36 1.88
C THR A 35 12.54 5.95 2.41
N ILE A 36 13.56 5.30 1.85
CA ILE A 36 14.06 4.02 2.34
C ILE A 36 14.69 4.21 3.72
N ASP A 37 14.11 3.55 4.71
CA ASP A 37 14.68 3.37 6.02
C ASP A 37 15.43 2.03 6.06
N GLN A 38 16.74 2.06 6.32
CA GLN A 38 17.60 0.87 6.37
C GLN A 38 17.40 0.05 7.66
N SER A 39 16.80 0.63 8.71
CA SER A 39 16.51 -0.08 9.96
C SER A 39 15.31 -1.02 9.83
N LYS A 40 14.50 -0.86 8.77
CA LYS A 40 13.28 -1.63 8.54
C LYS A 40 13.51 -2.66 7.46
N HIS A 41 13.01 -3.88 7.70
CA HIS A 41 12.99 -4.95 6.70
C HIS A 41 12.28 -4.53 5.39
N LYS A 42 11.30 -3.61 5.47
CA LYS A 42 10.62 -3.06 4.30
C LYS A 42 10.12 -1.64 4.58
N SER A 43 10.54 -0.70 3.74
CA SER A 43 10.21 0.72 3.91
C SER A 43 9.25 1.21 2.82
N LEU A 44 9.53 0.84 1.58
CA LEU A 44 8.74 1.19 0.40
C LEU A 44 8.32 -0.07 -0.37
N ASP A 45 7.15 0.03 -0.99
CA ASP A 45 6.64 -0.95 -1.93
C ASP A 45 5.99 -0.27 -3.13
N VAL A 46 5.87 -1.03 -4.21
CA VAL A 46 5.15 -0.58 -5.41
C VAL A 46 3.82 -1.28 -5.46
N ASP A 47 2.75 -0.49 -5.52
CA ASP A 47 1.38 -0.97 -5.52
C ASP A 47 0.68 -0.61 -6.84
N HIS A 48 -0.27 -1.46 -7.25
CA HIS A 48 -1.10 -1.21 -8.44
C HIS A 48 -2.25 -0.27 -8.09
N ILE A 49 -2.41 0.85 -8.80
CA ILE A 49 -3.53 1.78 -8.63
C ILE A 49 -4.85 1.06 -8.94
N GLN A 50 -4.93 0.42 -10.10
CA GLN A 50 -5.98 -0.51 -10.47
C GLN A 50 -5.50 -1.93 -10.21
N GLU A 51 -6.26 -2.68 -9.40
CA GLU A 51 -5.95 -4.04 -9.01
C GLU A 51 -5.65 -4.94 -10.21
N LEU A 52 -4.64 -5.79 -10.07
CA LEU A 52 -4.18 -6.73 -11.11
C LEU A 52 -5.31 -7.66 -11.60
N GLN A 53 -6.26 -7.99 -10.72
CA GLN A 53 -7.43 -8.84 -11.07
C GLN A 53 -8.41 -8.12 -12.00
N ALA A 54 -8.59 -6.81 -11.84
CA ALA A 54 -9.51 -6.03 -12.65
C ALA A 54 -8.88 -5.65 -14.00
N ARG A 55 -7.58 -5.32 -14.01
CA ARG A 55 -6.85 -4.85 -15.19
C ARG A 55 -5.49 -5.54 -15.33
N PRO A 56 -5.46 -6.82 -15.75
CA PRO A 56 -4.22 -7.55 -15.98
C PRO A 56 -3.40 -6.97 -17.15
N ASP A 57 -4.04 -6.25 -18.06
CA ASP A 57 -3.41 -5.51 -19.15
C ASP A 57 -2.50 -4.39 -18.64
N LEU A 58 -2.83 -3.77 -17.49
CA LEU A 58 -2.07 -2.70 -16.85
C LEU A 58 -1.07 -3.20 -15.80
N ALA A 59 -0.78 -4.50 -15.78
CA ALA A 59 0.06 -5.13 -14.77
C ALA A 59 1.49 -4.57 -14.68
N TYR A 60 2.02 -4.10 -15.81
CA TYR A 60 3.37 -3.56 -15.96
C TYR A 60 3.38 -2.09 -16.37
N ASP A 61 2.22 -1.44 -16.40
CA ASP A 61 2.12 -0.05 -16.82
C ASP A 61 2.61 0.87 -15.70
N MET A 62 3.62 1.69 -15.99
CA MET A 62 4.20 2.61 -15.01
C MET A 62 3.18 3.63 -14.48
N SER A 63 2.18 4.02 -15.29
CA SER A 63 1.12 4.94 -14.87
C SER A 63 0.15 4.28 -13.88
N ASN A 64 0.02 2.96 -13.94
CA ASN A 64 -0.79 2.18 -13.00
C ASN A 64 -0.01 1.73 -11.75
N LEU A 65 1.26 2.13 -11.62
CA LEU A 65 2.14 1.73 -10.52
C LEU A 65 2.58 2.95 -9.70
N VAL A 66 2.46 2.82 -8.39
CA VAL A 66 2.80 3.91 -7.44
C VAL A 66 3.68 3.40 -6.30
N THR A 67 4.73 4.16 -5.99
CA THR A 67 5.56 3.90 -4.82
C THR A 67 4.87 4.41 -3.55
N LEU A 68 4.64 3.49 -2.61
CA LEU A 68 4.01 3.75 -1.32
C LEU A 68 4.88 3.20 -0.18
N CYS A 69 4.92 3.89 0.94
CA CYS A 69 5.47 3.31 2.16
C CYS A 69 4.53 2.26 2.75
N VAL A 70 5.04 1.38 3.62
CA VAL A 70 4.25 0.29 4.23
C VAL A 70 2.98 0.80 4.93
N SER A 71 3.04 1.97 5.59
CA SER A 71 1.87 2.57 6.23
C SER A 71 0.82 3.03 5.22
N CYS A 72 1.21 3.73 4.15
CA CYS A 72 0.31 4.13 3.07
C CYS A 72 -0.28 2.93 2.32
N HIS A 73 0.54 1.92 2.05
CA HIS A 73 0.11 0.68 1.43
C HIS A 73 -0.95 -0.04 2.29
N ASN A 74 -0.72 -0.16 3.60
CA ASN A 74 -1.69 -0.74 4.52
C ASN A 74 -2.99 0.08 4.63
N LYS A 75 -2.88 1.41 4.56
CA LYS A 75 -4.05 2.32 4.56
C LYS A 75 -4.89 2.11 3.31
N LYS A 76 -4.27 1.97 2.13
CA LYS A 76 -4.95 1.72 0.85
C LYS A 76 -5.62 0.35 0.82
N HIS A 77 -4.90 -0.71 1.17
CA HIS A 77 -5.42 -2.09 1.21
C HIS A 77 -6.35 -2.36 2.39
N ARG A 78 -6.61 -1.35 3.24
CA ARG A 78 -7.58 -1.41 4.33
C ARG A 78 -7.42 -2.65 5.22
N ARG A 79 -6.20 -3.19 5.34
CA ARG A 79 -5.91 -4.44 6.07
C ARG A 79 -6.28 -4.40 7.55
N TYR A 80 -6.66 -3.22 8.07
CA TYR A 80 -7.09 -2.98 9.44
C TYR A 80 -8.45 -2.28 9.60
N GLN A 81 -9.28 -2.13 8.56
CA GLN A 81 -10.67 -1.71 8.83
C GLN A 81 -11.59 -2.92 8.96
N ASN A 82 -12.06 -3.09 10.19
CA ASN A 82 -13.23 -3.85 10.65
C ASN A 82 -12.93 -5.21 11.31
N LYS A 83 -12.26 -5.17 12.47
CA LYS A 83 -12.57 -6.11 13.57
C LYS A 83 -12.98 -5.42 14.88
N PHE A 84 -13.33 -4.13 14.85
CA PHE A 84 -14.15 -3.53 15.91
C PHE A 84 -15.59 -3.42 15.40
N SER A 85 -16.21 -4.59 15.21
CA SER A 85 -17.67 -4.67 15.34
C SER A 85 -18.00 -4.09 16.72
N LYS A 86 -18.80 -3.03 16.77
CA LYS A 86 -19.41 -2.50 18.00
C LYS A 86 -19.74 -3.67 18.93
N LYS A 87 -19.01 -3.80 20.05
CA LYS A 87 -19.55 -4.56 21.17
C LYS A 87 -20.61 -3.62 21.75
N ASN A 88 -21.85 -3.82 21.33
CA ASN A 88 -23.00 -3.11 21.87
C ASN A 88 -22.87 -3.12 23.40
N GLU A 89 -22.86 -1.92 24.00
CA GLU A 89 -23.17 -1.71 25.41
C GLU A 89 -24.55 -2.32 25.67
N LYS A 90 -24.56 -3.58 26.11
CA LYS A 90 -25.71 -4.23 26.70
C LYS A 90 -25.60 -3.92 28.19
N TRP A 91 -26.69 -3.44 28.79
CA TRP A 91 -26.86 -3.10 30.22
C TRP A 91 -26.50 -1.64 30.63
N LYS A 92 -27.30 -0.69 30.14
CA LYS A 92 -27.75 0.44 30.97
C LYS A 92 -29.27 0.30 31.14
N ASP A 93 -29.65 -0.24 32.29
CA ASP A 93 -30.93 -0.18 33.00
C ASP A 93 -30.84 -1.32 34.04
N GLU A 94 -31.04 -1.16 35.35
CA GLU A 94 -31.96 -0.29 36.06
C GLU A 94 -31.37 0.18 37.40
N LYS A 95 -31.76 1.39 37.77
CA LYS A 95 -31.57 2.05 39.05
C LYS A 95 -32.75 1.67 39.94
N TRP A 96 -32.51 0.98 41.06
CA TRP A 96 -33.39 0.93 42.24
C TRP A 96 -32.51 0.97 43.49
#